data_AF-A0A6H9Z0H2-F1
#
_entry.id   AF-A0A6H9Z0H2-F1
#
_cell.length_a   1.000
_cell.length_b   1.000
_cell.length_c   1.000
_cell.angle_alpha   90.00
_cell.angle_beta   90.00
_cell.angle_gamma   90.00
#
_symmetry.space_group_name_H-M   'P 1'
#
loop_
_entity.id
_entity.type
_entity.pdbx_description
1 polymer ?
#
loop_
_entity_poly.entity_id
_entity_poly.type
_entity_poly.pdbx_seq_one_letter_code
_entity_poly.pdbx_strand_id
1 'polypeptide(L)'
;MIQLIGTIGLVAAAVTSTTFCLLYHLSARWWRSEEGWHLMSFTAALAVVFDWVTVRSFLAGARPVSLGVEIARAVIYCTIAALLMWRCWLLYRRQIRPGLKRERGRQ
;
A
#
# COMPACT_ATOMS: atom_id res chain seq x y z
N MET A 1 6.64 21.27 -8.67
CA MET A 1 7.08 20.60 -7.43
C MET A 1 5.96 19.80 -6.76
N ILE A 2 4.80 20.40 -6.46
CA ILE A 2 3.69 19.69 -5.78
C ILE A 2 3.16 18.48 -6.57
N GLN A 3 3.05 18.57 -7.90
CA GLN A 3 2.69 17.43 -8.76
C GLN A 3 3.63 16.24 -8.60
N LEU A 4 4.94 16.49 -8.48
CA LEU A 4 5.94 15.45 -8.30
C LEU A 4 5.76 14.77 -6.94
N ILE A 5 5.55 15.55 -5.87
CA ILE A 5 5.27 15.02 -4.52
C ILE A 5 4.04 14.12 -4.56
N GLY A 6 2.95 14.58 -5.19
CA GLY A 6 1.75 13.75 -5.33
C GLY A 6 1.99 12.49 -6.15
N THR A 7 2.81 12.55 -7.20
CA THR A 7 3.16 11.37 -7.99
C THR A 7 3.98 10.36 -7.18
N ILE A 8 4.95 10.83 -6.40
CA ILE A 8 5.74 9.97 -5.49
C ILE A 8 4.82 9.34 -4.45
N GLY A 9 3.93 10.11 -3.83
CA GLY A 9 2.95 9.59 -2.87
C GLY A 9 2.05 8.53 -3.48
N LEU A 10 1.57 8.76 -4.71
CA LEU A 10 0.74 7.82 -5.46
C LEU A 10 1.46 6.50 -5.72
N VAL A 11 2.68 6.56 -6.28
CA VAL A 11 3.50 5.37 -6.56
C VAL A 11 3.84 4.63 -5.26
N ALA A 12 4.17 5.34 -4.18
CA ALA A 12 4.44 4.74 -2.89
C ALA A 12 3.20 4.02 -2.33
N ALA A 13 2.00 4.61 -2.44
CA ALA A 13 0.76 3.97 -2.03
C ALA A 13 0.47 2.69 -2.85
N ALA A 14 0.66 2.75 -4.17
CA ALA A 14 0.53 1.61 -5.07
C ALA A 14 1.46 0.46 -4.65
N VAL A 15 2.77 0.73 -4.60
CA VAL A 15 3.79 -0.28 -4.24
C VAL A 15 3.55 -0.86 -2.85
N THR A 16 3.26 -0.02 -1.85
CA THR A 16 3.08 -0.50 -0.47
C THR A 16 1.80 -1.30 -0.26
N SER A 17 0.69 -0.92 -0.89
CA SER A 17 -0.56 -1.71 -0.82
C SER A 17 -0.42 -3.07 -1.52
N THR A 18 0.19 -3.11 -2.70
CA THR A 18 0.47 -4.36 -3.42
C THR A 18 1.44 -5.25 -2.64
N THR A 19 2.51 -4.66 -2.09
CA THR A 19 3.46 -5.38 -1.22
C THR A 19 2.76 -5.96 0.02
N PHE A 20 1.90 -5.18 0.68
CA PHE A 20 1.12 -5.68 1.82
C PHE A 20 0.27 -6.88 1.41
N CYS A 21 -0.47 -6.79 0.30
CA CYS A 21 -1.34 -7.87 -0.15
C CYS A 21 -0.55 -9.14 -0.42
N LEU A 22 0.60 -9.05 -1.10
CA LEU A 22 1.47 -10.20 -1.37
C LEU A 22 2.00 -10.81 -0.06
N LEU A 23 2.59 -9.98 0.80
CA LEU A 23 3.15 -10.45 2.07
C LEU A 23 2.08 -11.05 2.97
N TYR A 24 0.92 -10.40 3.09
CA TYR A 24 -0.19 -10.87 3.92
C TYR A 24 -0.81 -12.16 3.37
N HIS A 25 -0.95 -12.27 2.04
CA HIS A 25 -1.43 -13.48 1.39
C HIS A 25 -0.52 -14.69 1.67
N LEU A 26 0.80 -14.48 1.65
CA LEU A 26 1.78 -15.54 1.87
C LEU A 26 2.01 -15.87 3.35
N SER A 27 1.89 -14.89 4.24
CA SER A 27 2.23 -15.06 5.66
C SER A 27 1.04 -15.41 6.56
N ALA A 28 -0.18 -15.03 6.18
CA ALA A 28 -1.37 -15.22 7.01
C ALA A 28 -2.38 -16.13 6.33
N ARG A 29 -3.06 -16.96 7.13
CA ARG A 29 -4.27 -17.68 6.69
C ARG A 29 -5.48 -16.75 6.79
N TRP A 30 -5.42 -15.62 6.09
CA TRP A 30 -6.38 -14.52 6.16
C TRP A 30 -7.82 -14.97 5.84
N TRP A 31 -7.99 -16.03 5.05
CA TRP A 31 -9.30 -16.58 4.70
C TRP A 31 -10.03 -17.26 5.86
N ARG A 32 -9.39 -17.45 7.02
CA ARG A 32 -9.98 -18.15 8.17
C ARG A 32 -10.76 -17.27 9.14
N SER A 33 -10.61 -15.94 9.05
CA SER A 33 -11.32 -15.00 9.92
C SER A 33 -11.96 -13.89 9.11
N GLU A 34 -13.12 -13.40 9.58
CA GLU A 34 -13.80 -12.27 8.96
C GLU A 34 -12.93 -11.02 8.93
N GLU A 35 -12.16 -10.78 10.01
CA GLU A 35 -11.18 -9.69 10.09
C GLU A 35 -10.11 -9.81 8.99
N GLY A 36 -9.60 -11.02 8.76
CA GLY A 36 -8.58 -11.28 7.72
C GLY A 36 -9.13 -11.07 6.32
N TRP A 37 -10.38 -11.49 6.07
CA TRP A 37 -11.11 -11.22 4.84
C TRP A 37 -11.27 -9.73 4.58
N HIS A 38 -11.78 -8.98 5.56
CA HIS A 38 -11.97 -7.53 5.42
C HIS A 38 -10.61 -6.84 5.20
N LEU A 39 -9.58 -7.20 5.97
CA LEU A 39 -8.26 -6.58 5.86
C LEU A 39 -7.62 -6.83 4.48
N MET A 40 -7.69 -8.07 3.97
CA MET A 40 -7.15 -8.43 2.67
C MET A 40 -7.94 -7.77 1.54
N SER A 41 -9.27 -7.92 1.52
CA SER A 41 -10.11 -7.39 0.45
C SER A 41 -10.05 -5.86 0.37
N PHE A 42 -10.10 -5.17 1.51
CA PHE A 42 -9.98 -3.71 1.56
C PHE A 42 -8.61 -3.23 1.03
N THR A 43 -7.52 -3.87 1.46
CA THR A 43 -6.19 -3.46 1.00
C THR A 43 -5.96 -3.83 -0.46
N ALA A 44 -6.53 -4.95 -0.93
CA ALA A 44 -6.49 -5.34 -2.34
C ALA A 44 -7.27 -4.36 -3.23
N ALA A 45 -8.43 -3.90 -2.79
CA ALA A 45 -9.19 -2.86 -3.50
C ALA A 45 -8.38 -1.56 -3.61
N LEU A 46 -7.70 -1.14 -2.54
CA LEU A 46 -6.78 0.00 -2.58
C LEU A 46 -5.62 -0.23 -3.56
N ALA A 47 -5.01 -1.41 -3.56
CA ALA A 47 -3.94 -1.76 -4.48
C ALA A 47 -4.39 -1.62 -5.94
N VAL A 48 -5.54 -2.20 -6.30
CA VAL A 48 -6.10 -2.09 -7.66
C VAL A 48 -6.35 -0.62 -8.05
N VAL A 49 -6.93 0.17 -7.14
CA VAL A 49 -7.21 1.59 -7.41
C VAL A 49 -5.90 2.37 -7.61
N PHE A 50 -4.92 2.21 -6.71
CA PHE A 50 -3.66 2.94 -6.81
C PHE A 50 -2.81 2.50 -7.99
N ASP A 51 -2.75 1.20 -8.29
CA ASP A 51 -2.04 0.67 -9.46
C ASP A 51 -2.67 1.22 -10.74
N TRP A 52 -4.00 1.18 -10.86
CA TRP A 52 -4.71 1.74 -12.01
C TRP A 52 -4.45 3.23 -12.18
N VAL A 53 -4.58 4.03 -11.11
CA VAL A 53 -4.34 5.48 -11.16
C VAL A 53 -2.88 5.80 -11.48
N THR A 54 -1.94 4.99 -10.97
CA THR A 54 -0.51 5.11 -11.27
C THR A 54 -0.23 4.85 -12.75
N VAL A 55 -0.68 3.69 -13.27
CA VAL A 55 -0.54 3.32 -14.68
C VAL A 55 -1.17 4.38 -15.58
N ARG A 56 -2.38 4.85 -15.23
CA ARG A 56 -3.06 5.88 -16.00
C ARG A 56 -2.29 7.21 -16.00
N SER A 57 -1.69 7.58 -14.87
CA SER A 57 -0.88 8.80 -14.76
C SER A 57 0.37 8.76 -15.65
N PHE A 58 1.00 7.58 -15.78
CA PHE A 58 2.16 7.40 -16.66
C PHE A 58 1.80 7.31 -18.15
N LEU A 59 0.72 6.61 -18.50
CA LEU A 59 0.33 6.41 -19.91
C LEU A 59 -0.38 7.62 -20.53
N ALA A 60 -1.19 8.33 -19.75
CA ALA A 60 -2.03 9.43 -20.26
C ALA A 60 -1.41 10.81 -20.03
N GLY A 61 -0.35 10.88 -19.22
CA GLY A 61 0.11 12.11 -18.60
C GLY A 61 -0.87 12.66 -17.56
N ALA A 62 -0.36 13.45 -16.63
CA ALA A 62 -1.21 14.21 -15.72
C ALA A 62 -1.84 15.38 -16.48
N ARG A 63 -3.17 15.44 -16.55
CA ARG A 63 -3.84 16.65 -17.01
C ARG A 63 -3.59 17.77 -15.99
N PRO A 64 -3.28 19.00 -16.46
CA PRO A 64 -3.15 20.14 -15.55
C PRO A 64 -4.48 20.36 -14.85
N VAL A 65 -4.43 20.47 -13.52
CA VAL A 65 -5.58 20.79 -12.67
C VAL A 65 -5.24 22.04 -11.86
N SER A 66 -6.23 22.61 -11.18
CA SER A 66 -5.96 23.78 -10.33
C SER A 66 -4.98 23.43 -9.21
N LEU A 67 -4.15 24.40 -8.79
CA LEU A 67 -3.14 24.21 -7.75
C LEU A 67 -3.72 23.61 -6.46
N GLY A 68 -4.93 24.02 -6.07
CA GLY A 68 -5.62 23.48 -4.90
C GLY A 68 -5.90 21.97 -5.01
N VAL A 69 -6.27 21.49 -6.19
CA VAL A 69 -6.50 20.06 -6.44
C VAL A 69 -5.17 19.28 -6.39
N GLU A 70 -4.08 19.86 -6.88
CA GLU A 70 -2.76 19.21 -6.79
C GLU A 70 -2.27 19.06 -5.35
N ILE A 71 -2.46 20.10 -4.53
CA ILE A 71 -2.14 20.07 -3.10
C ILE A 71 -2.96 18.99 -2.40
N ALA A 72 -4.29 18.97 -2.63
CA ALA A 72 -5.16 17.98 -2.02
C ALA A 72 -4.77 16.55 -2.42
N ARG A 73 -4.51 16.30 -3.71
CA ARG A 73 -4.04 15.00 -4.20
C ARG A 73 -2.71 14.60 -3.54
N ALA A 74 -1.76 15.51 -3.46
CA ALA A 74 -0.47 15.25 -2.85
C ALA A 74 -0.61 14.86 -1.37
N VAL A 75 -1.40 15.62 -0.60
CA VAL A 75 -1.67 15.32 0.81
C VAL A 75 -2.33 13.95 0.95
N ILE A 76 -3.40 13.67 0.19
CA ILE A 76 -4.14 12.41 0.27
C ILE A 76 -3.21 11.22 -0.03
N TYR A 77 -2.47 11.26 -1.15
CA TYR A 77 -1.61 10.14 -1.54
C TYR A 77 -0.47 9.93 -0.57
N CYS A 78 0.18 11.01 -0.10
CA CYS A 78 1.25 10.91 0.90
C CYS A 78 0.74 10.34 2.23
N THR A 79 -0.43 10.77 2.70
CA THR A 79 -1.04 10.23 3.92
C THR A 79 -1.35 8.74 3.77
N ILE A 80 -1.97 8.34 2.66
CA ILE A 80 -2.30 6.93 2.44
C ILE A 80 -1.04 6.07 2.31
N ALA A 81 -0.03 6.54 1.58
CA ALA A 81 1.27 5.86 1.49
C ALA A 81 1.91 5.66 2.88
N ALA A 82 1.92 6.69 3.72
CA ALA A 82 2.46 6.60 5.07
C ALA A 82 1.70 5.56 5.92
N LEU A 83 0.36 5.55 5.85
CA LEU A 83 -0.48 4.59 6.57
C LEU A 83 -0.28 3.15 6.08
N LEU A 84 -0.14 2.93 4.76
CA LEU A 84 0.13 1.61 4.19
C LEU A 84 1.54 1.11 4.51
N MET A 85 2.53 2.01 4.52
CA MET A 85 3.88 1.68 4.95
C MET A 85 3.92 1.31 6.43
N TRP A 86 3.20 2.05 7.28
CA TRP A 86 3.02 1.69 8.69
C TRP A 86 2.34 0.32 8.84
N ARG A 87 1.34 0.03 8.01
CA ARG A 87 0.66 -1.27 7.99
C ARG A 87 1.62 -2.41 7.61
N CYS A 88 2.47 -2.22 6.60
CA CYS A 88 3.53 -3.19 6.25
C CYS A 88 4.50 -3.42 7.40
N TRP A 89 4.90 -2.35 8.09
CA TRP A 89 5.75 -2.44 9.27
C TRP A 89 5.11 -3.28 10.39
N LEU A 90 3.81 -3.08 10.65
CA LEU A 90 3.08 -3.87 11.63
C LEU A 90 3.01 -5.36 11.25
N LEU A 91 2.76 -5.66 9.97
CA LEU A 91 2.77 -7.02 9.45
C LEU A 91 4.14 -7.69 9.66
N TYR A 92 5.21 -6.99 9.26
CA TYR A 92 6.58 -7.47 9.43
C TYR A 92 6.91 -7.72 10.90
N ARG A 93 6.60 -6.76 11.78
CA ARG A 93 6.90 -6.85 13.21
C ARG A 93 6.13 -7.98 13.90
N ARG A 94 4.86 -8.19 13.56
CA ARG A 94 3.96 -9.11 14.28
C ARG A 94 3.90 -10.52 13.69
N GLN A 95 4.01 -10.68 12.37
CA GLN A 95 3.81 -11.99 11.72
C GLN A 95 5.11 -12.54 11.14
N ILE A 96 5.84 -11.74 10.35
CA ILE A 96 7.02 -12.23 9.63
C ILE A 96 8.22 -12.42 10.57
N ARG A 97 8.59 -11.39 11.36
CA ARG A 97 9.76 -11.44 12.25
C ARG A 97 9.67 -12.56 13.31
N PRO A 98 8.53 -12.82 13.97
CA PRO A 98 8.40 -13.94 14.90
C PRO A 98 8.45 -15.32 14.21
N GLY A 99 7.88 -15.44 13.00
CA GLY A 99 7.96 -16.66 12.20
C GLY A 99 9.41 -17.05 11.89
N LEU A 100 10.19 -16.08 11.37
CA LEU A 100 11.61 -16.26 11.06
C LEU A 100 12.44 -16.65 12.30
N LYS A 101 12.17 -16.05 13.47
CA LYS A 101 12.87 -16.41 14.72
C LYS A 101 12.59 -17.85 15.15
N ARG A 102 11.38 -18.37 14.92
CA ARG A 102 11.02 -19.76 15.27
C ARG A 102 11.72 -20.77 14.37
N GLU A 103 11.88 -20.47 13.09
CA GLU A 103 12.60 -21.34 12.16
C GLU A 103 14.10 -21.40 12.50
N ARG A 104 14.70 -20.25 12.83
CA ARG A 104 16.13 -20.19 13.17
C ARG A 104 16.50 -20.90 14.47
N GLY A 105 15.57 -21.06 15.40
CA GLY A 105 15.79 -21.83 16.64
C GLY A 105 15.54 -23.34 16.51
N ARG A 106 15.11 -23.81 15.33
CA ARG A 106 14.92 -25.24 15.04
C ARG A 106 16.06 -25.85 14.22
N GLN A 107 16.94 -25.00 13.68
CA GLN A 107 18.20 -25.38 13.05
C GLN A 107 19.31 -25.36 14.10
#